data_AF-A0A9D7SQJ8-F1
#
_entry.id   AF-A0A9D7SQJ8-F1
#
_cell.length_a   1.000
_cell.length_b   1.000
_cell.length_c   1.000
_cell.angle_alpha   90.00
_cell.angle_beta   90.00
_cell.angle_gamma   90.00
#
_symmetry.space_group_name_H-M   'P 1'
#
loop_
_entity.id
_entity.type
_entity.pdbx_description
1 polymer ?
#
loop_
_entity_poly.entity_id
_entity_poly.type
_entity_poly.pdbx_seq_one_letter_code
_entity_poly.pdbx_strand_id
1 'polypeptide(L)' 'MPVAEKLKLLEALWDSLCATSDRDIASPPWHAEVLEARLQRLAAGTEPTSSWREAKDRIRT' A
#
# COMPACT_ATOMS: atom_id res chain seq x y z
N MET A 1 15.62 -7.73 -21.16
CA MET A 1 15.17 -7.98 -19.78
C MET A 1 13.78 -8.59 -19.77
N PRO A 2 13.64 -9.89 -19.46
CA PRO A 2 12.37 -10.55 -19.22
C PRO A 2 11.58 -9.89 -18.07
N VAL A 3 10.27 -10.11 -18.02
CA VAL A 3 9.38 -9.52 -16.99
C VAL A 3 9.83 -9.89 -15.57
N ALA A 4 10.21 -11.15 -15.34
CA ALA A 4 10.69 -11.59 -14.03
C ALA A 4 11.96 -10.84 -13.57
N GLU A 5 12.87 -10.53 -14.50
CA GLU A 5 14.10 -9.78 -14.19
C GLU A 5 13.78 -8.31 -13.90
N LYS A 6 12.79 -7.73 -14.59
CA LYS A 6 12.25 -6.39 -14.28
C LYS A 6 11.64 -6.33 -12.88
N LEU A 7 10.87 -7.35 -12.48
CA LEU A 7 10.25 -7.41 -11.16
C LEU A 7 11.30 -7.50 -10.05
N LYS A 8 12.28 -8.39 -10.19
CA LYS A 8 13.39 -8.50 -9.23
C LYS A 8 14.18 -7.21 -9.07
N LEU A 9 14.40 -6.49 -10.18
CA LEU A 9 15.07 -5.20 -10.13
C LEU A 9 14.22 -4.15 -9.38
N LEU A 10 12.91 -4.13 -9.60
CA LEU A 10 12.00 -3.24 -8.88
C LEU A 10 11.97 -3.54 -7.38
N GLU A 11 11.92 -4.81 -7.00
CA GLU A 11 11.99 -5.25 -5.60
C GLU A 11 13.31 -4.81 -4.94
N ALA A 12 14.44 -5.10 -5.58
CA ALA A 12 15.76 -4.70 -5.07
C ALA A 12 15.91 -3.17 -4.93
N LEU A 13 15.37 -2.40 -5.88
CA LEU A 13 15.36 -0.95 -5.82
C LEU A 13 14.48 -0.46 -4.67
N TRP A 14 13.29 -1.02 -4.51
CA TRP A 14 12.37 -0.66 -3.43
C TRP A 14 12.96 -0.94 -2.05
N ASP A 15 13.60 -2.10 -1.87
CA ASP A 15 14.28 -2.47 -0.63
C ASP A 15 15.44 -1.52 -0.32
N SER A 16 16.24 -1.17 -1.33
CA SER A 16 17.33 -0.20 -1.18
C SER A 16 16.83 1.19 -0.77
N LEU A 17 15.71 1.64 -1.34
CA LEU A 17 15.10 2.91 -0.97
C LEU A 17 14.58 2.87 0.46
N CYS A 18 13.87 1.81 0.84
CA CYS A 18 13.39 1.60 2.22
C CYS A 18 14.51 1.56 3.24
N ALA A 19 15.66 0.99 2.89
CA ALA A 19 16.84 0.94 3.76
C ALA A 19 17.52 2.31 3.95
N THR A 20 17.31 3.23 3.01
CA THR A 20 17.93 4.57 3.00
C THR A 20 16.99 5.63 3.61
N SER A 21 15.67 5.39 3.61
CA SER A 21 14.71 6.20 4.35
C SER A 21 15.12 6.31 5.81
N ASP A 22 15.29 7.53 6.34
CA ASP A 22 15.54 7.72 7.77
C ASP A 22 14.48 6.95 8.57
N ARG A 23 14.96 6.03 9.42
CA ARG A 23 14.17 5.07 10.21
C ARG A 23 13.21 5.71 11.23
N ASP A 24 13.12 7.04 11.25
CA ASP A 24 12.38 7.80 12.27
C ASP A 24 11.00 8.31 11.80
N ILE A 25 10.53 7.91 10.61
CA ILE A 25 9.13 8.15 10.23
C ILE A 25 8.24 7.12 10.94
N ALA A 26 8.01 7.34 12.23
CA ALA A 26 6.99 6.61 12.97
C ALA A 26 5.62 6.91 12.36
N SER A 27 4.83 5.87 12.10
CA SER A 27 3.41 6.06 11.78
C SER A 27 2.74 6.80 12.94
N PRO A 28 1.84 7.76 12.66
CA PRO A 28 1.07 8.41 13.71
C PRO A 28 0.31 7.39 14.57
N PRO A 29 0.14 7.61 15.89
CA PRO A 29 -0.53 6.66 16.78
C PRO A 29 -1.94 6.26 16.33
N TRP A 30 -2.67 7.18 15.70
CA TRP A 30 -4.03 6.95 15.19
C TRP A 30 -4.07 6.03 13.95
N HIS A 31 -2.94 5.80 13.27
CA HIS A 31 -2.92 5.09 12.00
C HIS A 31 -3.41 3.64 12.14
N ALA A 32 -2.98 2.96 13.20
CA ALA A 32 -3.42 1.59 13.50
C ALA A 32 -4.92 1.52 13.79
N GLU A 33 -5.47 2.47 14.54
CA GLU A 33 -6.89 2.52 14.89
C GLU A 33 -7.77 2.68 13.63
N VAL A 34 -7.36 3.51 12.68
CA VAL A 34 -8.07 3.70 11.41
C VAL A 34 -8.04 2.43 10.56
N LEU A 35 -6.91 1.72 10.52
CA LEU A 35 -6.78 0.46 9.80
C LEU A 35 -7.69 -0.62 10.41
N GLU A 36 -7.67 -0.76 11.73
CA GLU A 36 -8.53 -1.71 12.45
C GLU A 36 -10.01 -1.44 12.19
N ALA A 37 -10.45 -0.18 12.32
CA ALA A 37 -11.83 0.20 12.05
C ALA A 37 -12.26 -0.10 10.60
N ARG A 38 -11.36 0.07 9.62
CA ARG A 38 -11.62 -0.28 8.21
C ARG A 38 -11.70 -1.79 7.99
N LEU A 39 -10.81 -2.56 8.63
CA LEU A 39 -10.83 -4.02 8.55
C LEU A 39 -12.12 -4.61 9.12
N GLN A 40 -12.61 -4.07 10.24
CA GLN A 40 -13.89 -4.49 10.83
C GLN A 40 -15.07 -4.21 9.90
N ARG A 41 -15.14 -3.01 9.29
CA ARG A 41 -16.21 -2.69 8.32
C ARG A 41 -16.13 -3.54 7.05
N LEU A 42 -14.92 -3.85 6.59
CA LEU A 42 -14.69 -4.74 5.46
C LEU A 42 -15.18 -6.16 5.77
N ALA A 43 -14.83 -6.69 6.94
CA ALA A 43 -15.30 -8.01 7.40
C ALA A 43 -16.83 -8.06 7.57
N ALA A 44 -17.44 -6.94 8.00
CA ALA A 44 -18.88 -6.79 8.08
C ALA A 44 -19.58 -6.56 6.72
N GLY A 45 -18.84 -6.43 5.61
CA GLY A 45 -19.39 -6.16 4.28
C GLY A 45 -19.95 -4.75 4.09
N THR A 46 -19.60 -3.83 4.98
CA THR A 46 -20.09 -2.43 5.00
C THR A 46 -19.10 -1.43 4.41
N GLU A 47 -17.85 -1.86 4.18
CA GLU A 47 -16.85 -1.03 3.51
C GLU A 47 -17.09 -1.03 1.99
N PRO A 48 -17.15 0.15 1.33
CA PRO A 48 -17.23 0.22 -0.11
C PRO A 48 -15.99 -0.41 -0.74
N THR A 49 -16.19 -1.42 -1.59
CA THR A 49 -15.11 -2.04 -2.36
C THR A 49 -15.24 -1.65 -3.83
N SER A 50 -14.11 -1.54 -4.51
CA SER A 50 -14.09 -1.34 -5.96
C SER A 50 -12.96 -2.17 -6.55
N SER A 51 -13.08 -2.49 -7.83
CA SER A 51 -11.98 -3.11 -8.54
C SER A 51 -10.73 -2.22 -8.53
N TRP A 52 -9.56 -2.83 -8.66
CA TRP A 52 -8.30 -2.10 -8.75
C TRP A 52 -8.26 -1.11 -9.92
N ARG A 53 -8.97 -1.44 -11.01
CA ARG A 53 -9.10 -0.56 -12.18
C ARG A 53 -9.84 0.72 -11.81
N GLU A 54 -11.03 0.60 -11.22
CA GLU A 54 -11.83 1.74 -10.78
C GLU A 54 -11.11 2.58 -9.72
N ALA A 55 -10.37 1.94 -8.81
CA ALA A 55 -9.57 2.65 -7.82
C ALA A 55 -8.46 3.48 -8.48
N LYS A 56 -7.73 2.92 -9.45
CA LYS A 56 -6.70 3.64 -10.20
C LYS A 56 -7.28 4.81 -10.98
N ASP A 57 -8.44 4.64 -11.58
CA ASP A 57 -9.08 5.71 -12.35
C ASP A 57 -9.50 6.88 -11.45
N ARG A 58 -9.91 6.62 -10.20
CA ARG A 58 -10.16 7.69 -9.21
C ARG A 58 -8.91 8.46 -8.77
N ILE A 59 -7.74 7.81 -8.70
CA ILE A 59 -6.49 8.42 -8.18
C ILE A 59 -5.75 9.24 -9.25
N ARG A 60 -5.96 8.94 -10.54
CA ARG A 60 -5.26 9.57 -11.68
C ARG A 60 -5.67 11.01 -12.00
N THR A 61 -6.50 11.64 -11.16
CA THR A 61 -6.77 13.08 -11.22
C THR A 61 -5.49 13.90 -11.12
#